data_AF-C0NQ34-F1
#
_entry.id   AF-C0NQ34-F1
#
_cell.length_a   1.000
_cell.length_b   1.000
_cell.length_c   1.000
_cell.angle_alpha   90.00
_cell.angle_beta   90.00
_cell.angle_gamma   90.00
#
_symmetry.space_group_name_H-M   'P 1'
#
loop_
_entity.id
_entity.type
_entity.pdbx_description
1 polymer ?
#
loop_
_entity_poly.entity_id
_entity_poly.type
_entity_poly.pdbx_seq_one_letter_code
_entity_poly.pdbx_strand_id
1 'polypeptide(L)'
;MAMPCNSSMPWADCDAGLLDCDGIATRKCSTEFLSILCTTFIDCIKDDKVHVENSSANMIFESVMAELRRLSSSTTLFPSAETQTRFWALLSQAIDDQVAAVHSKVDAQIRADFLVRANLLAREEDRLLQRLNRPSYKPGLLPWEQFLLKGSPGCGVRLPRTTPNATLQLMPIGGVALHLRWMRDRHLTAKKCEGMYYLAFPQPCDERKSQATDVVNPSPFQLPTSTGALRANTISLTSGMVIQ
;
A
#
# COMPACT_ATOMS: atom_id res chain seq x y z
N MET A 1 -39.30 -39.83 -1.56
CA MET A 1 -37.85 -39.55 -1.59
C MET A 1 -37.17 -40.80 -2.14
N ALA A 2 -36.50 -40.68 -3.29
CA ALA A 2 -35.72 -41.79 -3.83
C ALA A 2 -34.49 -41.98 -2.92
N MET A 3 -34.37 -43.14 -2.29
CA MET A 3 -33.15 -43.52 -1.59
C MET A 3 -32.02 -43.53 -2.65
N PRO A 4 -30.93 -42.78 -2.48
CA PRO A 4 -29.81 -42.84 -3.41
C PRO A 4 -29.33 -44.30 -3.49
N CYS A 5 -29.15 -44.79 -4.71
CA CYS A 5 -28.68 -46.14 -4.96
C CYS A 5 -27.33 -46.30 -4.24
N ASN A 6 -27.27 -47.18 -3.24
CA ASN A 6 -26.10 -47.37 -2.39
C ASN A 6 -24.80 -47.64 -3.19
N SER A 7 -24.90 -48.12 -4.44
CA SER A 7 -23.76 -48.38 -5.32
C SER A 7 -22.98 -47.14 -5.77
N SER A 8 -23.44 -45.92 -5.48
CA SER A 8 -22.72 -44.69 -5.85
C SER A 8 -21.93 -44.06 -4.70
N MET A 9 -22.00 -44.60 -3.48
CA MET A 9 -21.34 -43.99 -2.33
C MET A 9 -19.89 -44.46 -2.20
N PRO A 10 -18.94 -43.59 -1.81
CA PRO A 10 -17.52 -43.96 -1.70
C PRO A 10 -17.25 -45.11 -0.72
N TRP A 11 -18.12 -45.31 0.27
CA TRP A 11 -18.02 -46.35 1.29
C TRP A 11 -18.94 -47.55 1.05
N ALA A 12 -19.51 -47.69 -0.15
CA ALA A 12 -20.48 -48.75 -0.47
C ALA A 12 -19.91 -50.16 -0.29
N ASP A 13 -18.61 -50.33 -0.57
CA ASP A 13 -17.90 -51.61 -0.44
C ASP A 13 -17.44 -51.89 1.00
N CYS A 14 -17.59 -50.92 1.90
CA CYS A 14 -17.11 -51.02 3.28
C CYS A 14 -18.23 -51.47 4.24
N ASP A 15 -17.82 -52.14 5.31
CA ASP A 15 -18.77 -52.56 6.34
C ASP A 15 -19.23 -51.37 7.19
N ALA A 16 -20.42 -50.86 6.88
CA ALA A 16 -21.06 -49.76 7.61
C ALA A 16 -21.66 -50.18 8.96
N GLY A 17 -21.73 -51.49 9.24
CA GLY A 17 -22.38 -52.02 10.43
C GLY A 17 -23.92 -52.06 10.34
N LEU A 18 -24.52 -52.92 11.16
CA LEU A 18 -25.96 -53.19 11.20
C LEU A 18 -26.47 -53.04 12.63
N LEU A 19 -27.66 -52.44 12.75
CA LEU A 19 -28.39 -52.26 14.01
C LEU A 19 -29.54 -53.26 14.10
N ASP A 20 -29.80 -53.75 15.30
CA ASP A 20 -31.03 -54.48 15.64
C ASP A 20 -32.20 -53.49 15.89
N CYS A 21 -33.39 -54.04 16.09
CA CYS A 21 -34.63 -53.35 16.48
C CYS A 21 -34.44 -52.46 17.73
N ASP A 22 -33.57 -52.88 18.65
CA ASP A 22 -33.27 -52.19 19.91
C ASP A 22 -32.22 -51.07 19.75
N GLY A 23 -31.70 -50.83 18.54
CA GLY A 23 -30.63 -49.85 18.29
C GLY A 23 -29.25 -50.31 18.75
N ILE A 24 -29.09 -51.61 19.04
CA ILE A 24 -27.82 -52.26 19.39
C ILE A 24 -27.16 -52.79 18.12
N ALA A 25 -25.86 -52.58 17.96
CA ALA A 25 -25.13 -53.09 16.80
C ALA A 25 -25.01 -54.63 16.82
N THR A 26 -25.61 -55.30 15.84
CA THR A 26 -25.39 -56.73 15.55
C THR A 26 -24.07 -56.95 14.81
N ARG A 27 -23.68 -55.98 13.98
CA ARG A 27 -22.40 -55.92 13.28
C ARG A 27 -21.80 -54.53 13.45
N LYS A 28 -20.58 -54.46 13.97
CA LYS A 28 -19.84 -53.21 14.12
C LYS A 28 -19.35 -52.70 12.77
N CYS A 29 -19.16 -51.38 12.64
CA CYS A 29 -18.58 -50.80 11.45
C CYS A 29 -17.07 -51.09 11.37
N SER A 30 -16.53 -51.14 10.16
CA SER A 30 -15.10 -51.26 9.94
C SER A 30 -14.38 -49.93 10.19
N THR A 31 -13.10 -49.99 10.58
CA THR A 31 -12.26 -48.79 10.67
C THR A 31 -12.05 -48.13 9.30
N GLU A 32 -12.07 -48.92 8.23
CA GLU A 32 -12.00 -48.45 6.85
C GLU A 32 -13.22 -47.60 6.49
N PHE A 33 -14.44 -48.09 6.79
CA PHE A 33 -15.67 -47.31 6.64
C PHE A 33 -15.58 -45.96 7.37
N LEU A 34 -15.16 -45.96 8.64
CA LEU A 34 -15.02 -44.72 9.42
C LEU A 34 -14.00 -43.76 8.80
N SER A 35 -12.88 -44.27 8.29
CA SER A 35 -11.86 -43.45 7.65
C SER A 35 -12.38 -42.79 6.38
N ILE A 36 -13.07 -43.55 5.51
CA ILE A 36 -13.65 -43.05 4.26
C ILE A 36 -14.78 -42.07 4.56
N LEU A 37 -15.62 -42.34 5.56
CA LEU A 37 -16.68 -41.41 5.98
C LEU A 37 -16.10 -40.08 6.47
N CYS A 38 -15.01 -40.13 7.25
CA CYS A 38 -14.33 -38.92 7.71
C CYS A 38 -13.71 -38.13 6.55
N THR A 39 -12.95 -38.79 5.66
CA THR A 39 -12.31 -38.11 4.52
C THR A 39 -13.35 -37.53 3.56
N THR A 40 -14.43 -38.27 3.26
CA THR A 40 -15.52 -37.78 2.40
C THR A 40 -16.25 -36.60 3.00
N PHE A 41 -16.47 -36.57 4.32
CA PHE A 41 -16.99 -35.38 5.01
C PHE A 41 -16.06 -34.18 4.82
N ILE A 42 -14.76 -34.37 5.06
CA ILE A 42 -13.74 -33.32 4.93
C ILE A 42 -13.67 -32.78 3.51
N ASP A 43 -13.79 -33.65 2.51
CA ASP A 43 -13.78 -33.25 1.10
C ASP A 43 -15.08 -32.50 0.73
N CYS A 44 -16.23 -32.92 1.26
CA CYS A 44 -17.49 -32.22 1.05
C CYS A 44 -17.44 -30.79 1.63
N ILE A 45 -17.00 -30.60 2.87
CA ILE A 45 -16.96 -29.26 3.48
C ILE A 45 -15.96 -28.30 2.82
N LYS A 46 -15.03 -28.83 2.00
CA LYS A 46 -14.10 -28.05 1.18
C LYS A 46 -14.68 -27.67 -0.19
N ASP A 47 -15.71 -28.36 -0.66
CA ASP A 47 -16.32 -28.11 -1.96
C ASP A 47 -17.40 -27.02 -1.84
N ASP A 48 -17.18 -25.89 -2.53
CA ASP A 48 -18.11 -24.76 -2.62
C ASP A 48 -19.49 -25.18 -3.19
N LYS A 49 -19.59 -26.32 -3.88
CA LYS A 49 -20.83 -26.81 -4.51
C LYS A 49 -21.79 -27.51 -3.56
N VAL A 50 -21.42 -27.79 -2.31
CA VAL A 50 -22.32 -28.47 -1.35
C VAL A 50 -23.60 -27.67 -1.09
N HIS A 51 -23.56 -26.34 -1.25
CA HIS A 51 -24.73 -25.47 -1.12
C HIS A 51 -25.72 -25.55 -2.29
N VAL A 52 -25.35 -26.20 -3.39
CA VAL A 52 -26.23 -26.37 -4.55
C VAL A 52 -27.10 -27.62 -4.35
N GLU A 53 -28.38 -27.40 -4.05
CA GLU A 53 -29.36 -28.47 -3.88
C GLU A 53 -29.36 -29.45 -5.07
N ASN A 54 -29.44 -30.75 -4.78
CA ASN A 54 -29.44 -31.84 -5.78
C ASN A 54 -28.16 -31.95 -6.63
N SER A 55 -27.09 -31.20 -6.32
CA SER A 55 -25.78 -31.47 -6.91
C SER A 55 -25.23 -32.81 -6.40
N SER A 56 -24.31 -33.42 -7.15
CA SER A 56 -23.64 -34.65 -6.70
C SER A 56 -22.95 -34.46 -5.35
N ALA A 57 -22.32 -33.30 -5.13
CA ALA A 57 -21.67 -32.95 -3.87
C ALA A 57 -22.68 -32.83 -2.71
N ASN A 58 -23.81 -32.17 -2.93
CA ASN A 58 -24.88 -32.05 -1.93
C ASN A 58 -25.48 -33.43 -1.58
N MET A 59 -25.73 -34.28 -2.57
CA MET A 59 -26.24 -35.64 -2.34
C MET A 59 -25.27 -36.50 -1.51
N ILE A 60 -23.96 -36.41 -1.79
CA ILE A 60 -22.94 -37.07 -0.98
C ILE A 60 -22.93 -36.49 0.43
N PHE A 61 -22.94 -35.16 0.57
CA PHE A 61 -22.96 -34.51 1.88
C PHE A 61 -24.15 -34.94 2.74
N GLU A 62 -25.37 -34.96 2.19
CA GLU A 62 -26.56 -35.42 2.92
C GLU A 62 -26.45 -36.88 3.36
N SER A 63 -25.85 -37.75 2.51
CA SER A 63 -25.62 -39.14 2.87
C SER A 63 -24.57 -39.31 3.97
N VAL A 64 -23.49 -38.52 3.93
CA VAL A 64 -22.48 -38.48 5.01
C VAL A 64 -23.13 -38.01 6.31
N MET A 65 -23.96 -36.96 6.27
CA MET A 65 -24.66 -36.44 7.45
C MET A 65 -25.65 -37.44 8.03
N ALA A 66 -26.34 -38.21 7.20
CA ALA A 66 -27.22 -39.29 7.64
C ALA A 66 -26.43 -40.39 8.37
N GLU A 67 -25.27 -40.78 7.84
CA GLU A 67 -24.38 -41.76 8.47
C GLU A 67 -23.74 -41.25 9.78
N LEU A 68 -23.30 -40.00 9.81
CA LEU A 68 -22.79 -39.38 11.03
C LEU A 68 -23.87 -39.29 12.12
N ARG A 69 -25.12 -38.97 11.75
CA ARG A 69 -26.27 -38.98 12.67
C ARG A 69 -26.57 -40.40 13.17
N ARG A 70 -26.45 -41.41 12.30
CA ARG A 70 -26.60 -42.82 12.69
C ARG A 70 -25.54 -43.22 13.72
N LEU A 71 -24.27 -42.90 13.47
CA LEU A 71 -23.16 -43.18 14.38
C LEU A 71 -23.27 -42.44 15.72
N SER A 72 -23.78 -41.19 15.74
CA SER A 72 -23.96 -40.45 16.98
C SER A 72 -25.11 -40.98 17.83
N SER A 73 -26.19 -41.47 17.20
CA SER A 73 -27.32 -42.10 17.90
C SER A 73 -27.00 -43.49 18.45
N SER A 74 -26.13 -44.25 17.78
CA SER A 74 -25.82 -45.64 18.13
C SER A 74 -24.33 -45.84 18.35
N THR A 75 -23.86 -45.51 19.55
CA THR A 75 -22.44 -45.62 19.94
C THR A 75 -21.92 -47.07 19.91
N THR A 76 -22.81 -48.06 19.94
CA THR A 76 -22.48 -49.49 19.84
C THR A 76 -21.95 -49.91 18.46
N LEU A 77 -22.16 -49.09 17.42
CA LEU A 77 -21.67 -49.35 16.06
C LEU A 77 -20.14 -49.33 15.98
N PHE A 78 -19.47 -48.56 16.84
CA PHE A 78 -18.02 -48.44 16.80
C PHE A 78 -17.32 -49.75 17.20
N PRO A 79 -16.18 -50.11 16.57
CA PRO A 79 -15.33 -51.24 16.96
C PRO A 79 -15.02 -51.25 18.45
N SER A 80 -14.63 -50.08 18.97
CA SER A 80 -14.22 -49.84 20.34
C SER A 80 -14.56 -48.41 20.78
N ALA A 81 -14.66 -48.18 22.09
CA ALA A 81 -14.85 -46.84 22.65
C ALA A 81 -13.67 -45.90 22.33
N GLU A 82 -12.45 -46.44 22.19
CA GLU A 82 -11.28 -45.66 21.79
C GLU A 82 -11.37 -45.20 20.33
N THR A 83 -11.85 -46.07 19.43
CA THR A 83 -12.08 -45.69 18.02
C THR A 83 -13.12 -44.59 17.93
N GLN A 84 -14.17 -44.67 18.75
CA GLN A 84 -15.22 -43.64 18.81
C GLN A 84 -14.64 -42.28 19.22
N THR A 85 -13.89 -42.20 20.32
CA THR A 85 -13.33 -40.93 20.81
C THR A 85 -12.36 -40.32 19.80
N ARG A 86 -11.50 -41.14 19.20
CA ARG A 86 -10.57 -40.69 18.14
C ARG A 86 -11.30 -40.19 16.89
N PHE A 87 -12.34 -40.89 16.45
CA PHE A 87 -13.11 -40.50 15.27
C PHE A 87 -13.74 -39.12 15.45
N TRP A 88 -14.43 -38.89 16.56
CA TRP A 88 -15.05 -37.59 16.82
C TRP A 88 -14.04 -36.47 17.03
N ALA A 89 -12.90 -36.75 17.67
CA ALA A 89 -11.82 -35.77 17.83
C ALA A 89 -11.20 -35.35 16.49
N LEU A 90 -10.97 -36.30 15.58
CA LEU A 90 -10.48 -36.02 14.23
C LEU A 90 -11.51 -35.20 13.43
N LEU A 91 -12.78 -35.56 13.54
CA LEU A 91 -13.85 -34.84 12.85
C LEU A 91 -13.98 -33.41 13.36
N SER A 92 -13.96 -33.19 14.68
CA SER A 92 -14.02 -31.85 15.26
C SER A 92 -12.82 -31.00 14.86
N GLN A 93 -11.62 -31.56 14.91
CA GLN A 93 -10.42 -30.86 14.49
C GLN A 93 -10.49 -30.44 13.02
N ALA A 94 -10.96 -31.33 12.15
CA ALA A 94 -11.09 -31.00 10.72
C ALA A 94 -12.14 -29.90 10.45
N ILE A 95 -13.22 -29.85 11.24
CA ILE A 95 -14.19 -28.76 11.19
C ILE A 95 -13.55 -27.45 11.64
N ASP A 96 -12.83 -27.46 12.77
CA ASP A 96 -12.16 -26.27 13.30
C ASP A 96 -11.11 -25.73 12.30
N ASP A 97 -10.34 -26.61 11.67
CA ASP A 97 -9.37 -26.24 10.62
C ASP A 97 -10.06 -25.61 9.41
N GLN A 98 -11.22 -26.13 8.99
CA GLN A 98 -11.99 -25.57 7.88
C GLN A 98 -12.59 -24.21 8.25
N VAL A 99 -13.12 -24.06 9.47
CA VAL A 99 -13.63 -22.79 9.99
C VAL A 99 -12.50 -21.75 10.04
N ALA A 100 -11.32 -22.14 10.54
CA ALA A 100 -10.14 -21.28 10.56
C ALA A 100 -9.69 -20.89 9.13
N ALA A 101 -9.72 -21.83 8.17
CA ALA A 101 -9.39 -21.57 6.78
C ALA A 101 -10.37 -20.57 6.14
N VAL A 102 -11.68 -20.74 6.35
CA VAL A 102 -12.71 -19.81 5.87
C VAL A 102 -12.52 -18.42 6.50
N HIS A 103 -12.34 -18.35 7.82
CA HIS A 103 -12.05 -17.08 8.50
C HIS A 103 -10.81 -16.38 7.93
N SER A 104 -9.73 -17.12 7.67
CA SER A 104 -8.51 -16.54 7.11
C SER A 104 -8.71 -15.96 5.71
N LYS A 105 -9.51 -16.63 4.86
CA LYS A 105 -9.87 -16.15 3.51
C LYS A 105 -10.75 -14.90 3.58
N VAL A 106 -11.79 -14.93 4.42
CA VAL A 106 -12.68 -13.79 4.64
C VAL A 106 -11.92 -12.59 5.19
N ASP A 107 -11.07 -12.79 6.19
CA ASP A 107 -10.23 -11.73 6.76
C ASP A 107 -9.23 -11.17 5.75
N ALA A 108 -8.65 -12.01 4.88
CA ALA A 108 -7.76 -11.54 3.82
C ALA A 108 -8.51 -10.69 2.80
N GLN A 109 -9.70 -11.11 2.38
CA GLN A 109 -10.54 -10.37 1.44
C GLN A 109 -11.02 -9.04 2.04
N ILE A 110 -11.55 -9.06 3.27
CA ILE A 110 -11.97 -7.85 3.99
C ILE A 110 -10.80 -6.89 4.16
N ARG A 111 -9.60 -7.39 4.51
CA ARG A 111 -8.40 -6.55 4.62
C ARG A 111 -7.98 -5.97 3.27
N ALA A 112 -8.02 -6.74 2.19
CA ALA A 112 -7.71 -6.24 0.85
C ALA A 112 -8.69 -5.13 0.44
N ASP A 113 -9.99 -5.35 0.62
CA ASP A 113 -11.02 -4.35 0.32
C ASP A 113 -10.91 -3.10 1.20
N PHE A 114 -10.55 -3.27 2.48
CA PHE A 114 -10.28 -2.16 3.37
C PHE A 114 -9.07 -1.34 2.91
N LEU A 115 -7.96 -1.99 2.52
CA LEU A 115 -6.76 -1.31 2.04
C LEU A 115 -6.99 -0.54 0.74
N VAL A 116 -7.77 -1.10 -0.19
CA VAL A 116 -8.15 -0.39 -1.43
C VAL A 116 -8.97 0.86 -1.09
N ARG A 117 -9.97 0.74 -0.21
CA ARG A 117 -10.78 1.88 0.22
C ARG A 117 -9.96 2.93 0.97
N ALA A 118 -9.08 2.51 1.87
CA ALA A 118 -8.19 3.42 2.61
C ALA A 118 -7.26 4.19 1.67
N ASN A 119 -6.71 3.53 0.65
CA ASN A 119 -5.88 4.20 -0.37
C ASN A 119 -6.67 5.19 -1.22
N LEU A 120 -7.91 4.88 -1.58
CA LEU A 120 -8.77 5.83 -2.30
C LEU A 120 -9.09 7.06 -1.45
N LEU A 121 -9.42 6.85 -0.17
CA LEU A 121 -9.67 7.94 0.78
C LEU A 121 -8.43 8.82 0.96
N ALA A 122 -7.26 8.23 1.17
CA ALA A 122 -6.00 8.98 1.31
C ALA A 122 -5.69 9.83 0.08
N ARG A 123 -5.90 9.29 -1.14
CA ARG A 123 -5.72 10.05 -2.39
C ARG A 123 -6.70 11.22 -2.52
N GLU A 124 -7.93 11.04 -2.07
CA GLU A 124 -8.93 12.11 -2.11
C GLU A 124 -8.63 13.18 -1.07
N GLU A 125 -8.19 12.80 0.13
CA GLU A 125 -7.69 13.72 1.15
C GLU A 125 -6.50 14.54 0.64
N ASP A 126 -5.49 13.88 0.03
CA ASP A 126 -4.35 14.55 -0.57
C ASP A 126 -4.76 15.58 -1.63
N ARG A 127 -5.75 15.24 -2.47
CA ARG A 127 -6.28 16.18 -3.48
C ARG A 127 -6.94 17.40 -2.84
N LEU A 128 -7.71 17.19 -1.77
CA LEU A 128 -8.34 18.28 -1.03
C LEU A 128 -7.29 19.17 -0.36
N LEU A 129 -6.30 18.57 0.31
CA LEU A 129 -5.20 19.30 0.94
C LEU A 129 -4.37 20.08 -0.08
N GLN A 130 -4.11 19.51 -1.26
CA GLN A 130 -3.43 20.22 -2.35
C GLN A 130 -4.22 21.44 -2.82
N ARG A 131 -5.54 21.33 -2.96
CA ARG A 131 -6.41 22.46 -3.35
C ARG A 131 -6.43 23.57 -2.30
N LEU A 132 -6.46 23.21 -1.02
CA LEU A 132 -6.43 24.17 0.09
C LEU A 132 -5.08 24.88 0.20
N ASN A 133 -3.99 24.12 0.19
CA ASN A 133 -2.64 24.66 0.39
C ASN A 133 -2.09 25.36 -0.86
N ARG A 134 -2.55 24.98 -2.06
CA ARG A 134 -2.06 25.51 -3.33
C ARG A 134 -3.21 25.81 -4.31
N PRO A 135 -4.01 26.86 -4.09
CA PRO A 135 -5.18 27.16 -4.91
C PRO A 135 -4.88 27.42 -6.39
N SER A 136 -3.68 27.95 -6.69
CA SER A 136 -3.23 28.22 -8.05
C SER A 136 -2.57 27.01 -8.73
N TYR A 137 -2.33 25.91 -8.02
CA TYR A 137 -1.69 24.73 -8.57
C TYR A 137 -2.64 23.97 -9.50
N LYS A 138 -2.18 23.68 -10.72
CA LYS A 138 -2.92 22.85 -11.68
C LYS A 138 -2.22 21.52 -11.92
N PRO A 139 -2.85 20.37 -11.61
CA PRO A 139 -2.24 19.08 -11.91
C PRO A 139 -2.04 18.90 -13.42
N GLY A 140 -0.95 18.23 -13.81
CA GLY A 140 -0.60 17.94 -15.21
C GLY A 140 0.31 18.97 -15.88
N LEU A 141 0.52 20.14 -15.28
CA LEU A 141 1.49 21.11 -15.77
C LEU A 141 2.89 20.82 -15.25
N LEU A 142 3.89 21.12 -16.08
CA LEU A 142 5.29 21.10 -15.70
C LEU A 142 5.56 22.12 -14.58
N PRO A 143 6.57 21.90 -13.72
CA PRO A 143 6.87 22.82 -12.62
C PRO A 143 7.06 24.28 -13.05
N TRP A 144 7.66 24.53 -14.22
CA TRP A 144 7.87 25.90 -14.73
C TRP A 144 6.58 26.57 -15.22
N GLU A 145 5.62 25.79 -15.76
CA GLU A 145 4.32 26.29 -16.22
C GLU A 145 3.46 26.77 -15.05
N GLN A 146 3.62 26.15 -13.86
CA GLN A 146 2.94 26.57 -12.63
C GLN A 146 3.27 28.01 -12.25
N PHE A 147 4.52 28.47 -12.47
CA PHE A 147 4.92 29.85 -12.17
C PHE A 147 4.27 30.88 -13.09
N LEU A 148 3.74 30.48 -14.24
CA LEU A 148 3.06 31.39 -15.16
C LEU A 148 1.57 31.54 -14.84
N LEU A 149 1.00 30.66 -14.01
CA LEU A 149 -0.42 30.70 -13.68
C LEU A 149 -0.80 31.93 -12.87
N LYS A 150 -1.96 32.52 -13.18
CA LYS A 150 -2.52 33.66 -12.44
C LYS A 150 -2.65 33.33 -10.95
N GLY A 151 -2.00 34.13 -10.09
CA GLY A 151 -1.96 33.91 -8.65
C GLY A 151 -0.85 32.97 -8.17
N SER A 152 0.04 32.51 -9.04
CA SER A 152 1.30 31.89 -8.60
C SER A 152 2.23 32.93 -7.96
N PRO A 153 3.16 32.52 -7.08
CA PRO A 153 4.19 33.42 -6.57
C PRO A 153 5.02 34.00 -7.74
N GLY A 154 4.85 35.29 -8.02
CA GLY A 154 5.50 35.99 -9.14
C GLY A 154 4.65 36.17 -10.40
N CYS A 155 3.49 35.53 -10.53
CA CYS A 155 2.56 35.85 -11.62
C CYS A 155 1.73 37.08 -11.29
N GLY A 156 1.98 38.15 -12.04
CA GLY A 156 1.46 39.48 -11.76
C GLY A 156 2.42 40.59 -12.18
N VAL A 157 3.63 40.24 -12.65
CA VAL A 157 4.52 41.20 -13.30
C VAL A 157 3.77 41.81 -14.49
N ARG A 158 3.41 43.08 -14.37
CA ARG A 158 2.99 43.88 -15.54
C ARG A 158 4.21 43.99 -16.44
N LEU A 159 4.20 43.24 -17.54
CA LEU A 159 5.24 43.40 -18.55
C LEU A 159 5.11 44.79 -19.16
N PRO A 160 6.22 45.53 -19.37
CA PRO A 160 6.18 46.79 -20.09
C PRO A 160 5.61 46.54 -21.50
N ARG A 161 4.93 47.54 -22.08
CA ARG A 161 4.48 47.47 -23.48
C ARG A 161 5.71 47.35 -24.37
N THR A 162 5.93 46.18 -24.97
CA THR A 162 7.03 45.95 -25.91
C THR A 162 6.51 45.98 -27.35
N THR A 163 7.41 46.10 -28.32
CA THR A 163 7.07 45.96 -29.75
C THR A 163 6.55 44.55 -30.03
N PRO A 164 5.62 44.38 -31.00
CA PRO A 164 5.24 43.05 -31.46
C PRO A 164 6.51 42.32 -31.92
N ASN A 165 6.73 41.09 -31.42
CA ASN A 165 7.92 40.24 -31.59
C ASN A 165 9.11 40.46 -30.64
N ALA A 166 9.02 41.32 -29.62
CA ALA A 166 10.06 41.40 -28.61
C ALA A 166 10.06 40.16 -27.69
N THR A 167 11.21 39.50 -27.56
CA THR A 167 11.42 38.45 -26.57
C THR A 167 11.83 39.08 -25.23
N LEU A 168 11.10 38.77 -24.16
CA LEU A 168 11.47 39.17 -22.80
C LEU A 168 12.01 37.96 -22.04
N GLN A 169 13.18 38.11 -21.40
CA GLN A 169 13.68 37.13 -20.45
C GLN A 169 13.35 37.58 -19.03
N LEU A 170 12.64 36.73 -18.29
CA LEU A 170 12.32 36.94 -16.88
C LEU A 170 13.10 35.94 -16.04
N MET A 171 13.87 36.44 -15.07
CA MET A 171 14.53 35.59 -14.09
C MET A 171 13.67 35.54 -12.82
N PRO A 172 13.24 34.34 -12.36
CA PRO A 172 12.53 34.20 -11.08
C PRO A 172 13.36 34.75 -9.91
N ILE A 173 12.72 35.22 -8.85
CA ILE A 173 13.43 35.84 -7.69
C ILE A 173 14.49 34.91 -7.08
N GLY A 174 14.22 33.60 -7.02
CA GLY A 174 15.20 32.60 -6.58
C GLY A 174 16.39 32.50 -7.54
N GLY A 175 16.16 32.60 -8.85
CA GLY A 175 17.21 32.68 -9.86
C GLY A 175 18.05 33.95 -9.73
N VAL A 176 17.42 35.10 -9.45
CA VAL A 176 18.12 36.37 -9.19
C VAL A 176 19.06 36.25 -7.99
N ALA A 177 18.58 35.67 -6.89
CA ALA A 177 19.39 35.47 -5.70
C ALA A 177 20.62 34.58 -5.97
N LEU A 178 20.43 33.49 -6.71
CA LEU A 178 21.53 32.60 -7.12
C LEU A 178 22.52 33.31 -8.04
N HIS A 179 22.03 34.06 -9.03
CA HIS A 179 22.87 34.81 -9.96
C HIS A 179 23.71 35.87 -9.25
N LEU A 180 23.11 36.66 -8.35
CA LEU A 180 23.81 37.66 -7.56
C LEU A 180 24.85 37.05 -6.62
N ARG A 181 24.53 35.90 -6.00
CA ARG A 181 25.50 35.15 -5.20
C ARG A 181 26.68 34.69 -6.05
N TRP A 182 26.42 34.10 -7.21
CA TRP A 182 27.46 33.68 -8.14
C TRP A 182 28.35 34.84 -8.59
N MET A 183 27.75 35.99 -8.94
CA MET A 183 28.49 37.21 -9.30
C MET A 183 29.40 37.69 -8.16
N ARG A 184 28.89 37.69 -6.92
CA ARG A 184 29.67 38.04 -5.73
C ARG A 184 30.83 37.08 -5.51
N ASP A 185 30.57 35.77 -5.56
CA ASP A 185 31.59 34.75 -5.34
C ASP A 185 32.68 34.84 -6.42
N ARG A 186 32.30 35.10 -7.67
CA ARG A 186 33.23 35.33 -8.78
C ARG A 186 34.10 36.58 -8.55
N HIS A 187 33.51 37.69 -8.11
CA HIS A 187 34.27 38.91 -7.81
C HIS A 187 35.25 38.71 -6.65
N LEU A 188 34.81 38.04 -5.58
CA LEU A 188 35.69 37.71 -4.44
C LEU A 188 36.84 36.78 -4.86
N THR A 189 36.56 35.82 -5.73
CA THR A 189 37.57 34.91 -6.27
C THR A 189 38.57 35.68 -7.15
N ALA A 190 38.11 36.55 -8.04
CA ALA A 190 38.98 37.40 -8.86
C ALA A 190 39.91 38.27 -8.01
N LYS A 191 39.37 38.94 -6.97
CA LYS A 191 40.18 39.74 -6.03
C LYS A 191 41.22 38.92 -5.27
N LYS A 192 40.88 37.69 -4.85
CA LYS A 192 41.85 36.80 -4.21
C LYS A 192 42.97 36.42 -5.18
N CYS A 193 42.65 36.13 -6.44
CA CYS A 193 43.65 35.83 -7.47
C CYS A 193 44.55 37.04 -7.78
N GLU A 194 43.98 38.25 -7.88
CA GLU A 194 44.76 39.49 -8.05
C GLU A 194 45.69 39.73 -6.84
N GLY A 195 45.17 39.61 -5.62
CA GLY A 195 45.96 39.77 -4.39
C GLY A 195 47.08 38.73 -4.24
N MET A 196 46.86 37.49 -4.69
CA MET A 196 47.92 36.48 -4.77
C MET A 196 48.98 36.85 -5.82
N TYR A 197 48.61 37.50 -6.91
CA TYR A 197 49.54 37.99 -7.93
C TYR A 197 50.47 39.09 -7.37
N TYR A 198 49.92 40.02 -6.58
CA TYR A 198 50.71 41.07 -5.91
C TYR A 198 51.62 40.54 -4.79
N LEU A 199 51.23 39.46 -4.10
CA LEU A 199 52.10 38.79 -3.12
C LEU A 199 53.21 37.96 -3.78
N ALA A 200 52.96 37.40 -4.97
CA ALA A 200 53.96 36.62 -5.70
C ALA A 200 54.99 37.50 -6.45
N PHE A 201 54.61 38.73 -6.81
CA PHE A 201 55.49 39.68 -7.52
C PHE A 201 55.35 41.08 -6.92
N PRO A 202 56.19 41.48 -5.95
CA PRO A 202 56.20 42.85 -5.45
C PRO A 202 56.70 43.76 -6.58
N GLN A 203 55.82 44.57 -7.15
CA GLN A 203 56.22 45.61 -8.09
C GLN A 203 56.80 46.82 -7.33
N PRO A 204 57.85 47.49 -7.85
CA PRO A 204 58.47 48.63 -7.18
C PRO A 204 57.53 49.82 -7.06
N CYS A 205 57.61 50.50 -5.90
CA CYS A 205 56.82 51.69 -5.57
C CYS A 205 57.15 52.86 -6.51
N ASP A 206 56.32 53.10 -7.53
CA ASP A 206 56.35 54.36 -8.27
C ASP A 206 55.39 55.38 -7.65
N GLU A 207 55.98 56.30 -6.87
CA GLU A 207 55.37 57.52 -6.38
C GLU A 207 55.07 58.46 -7.56
N ARG A 208 53.84 58.41 -8.08
CA ARG A 208 53.16 59.53 -8.77
C ARG A 208 51.83 59.07 -9.35
N LYS A 209 50.76 59.12 -8.54
CA LYS A 209 49.37 59.31 -9.00
C LYS A 209 48.46 59.60 -7.79
N SER A 210 48.73 60.73 -7.14
CA SER A 210 47.79 61.40 -6.26
C SER A 210 46.86 62.26 -7.11
N GLN A 211 45.77 61.66 -7.60
CA GLN A 211 44.53 62.36 -7.95
C GLN A 211 43.45 61.29 -8.12
N ALA A 212 42.94 60.84 -6.97
CA ALA A 212 41.79 59.97 -6.88
C ALA A 212 40.56 60.76 -7.35
N THR A 213 40.09 60.45 -8.55
CA THR A 213 38.74 60.79 -8.99
C THR A 213 37.74 60.03 -8.11
N ASP A 214 36.87 60.79 -7.45
CA ASP A 214 35.73 60.31 -6.68
C ASP A 214 34.86 59.38 -7.52
N VAL A 215 35.08 58.08 -7.41
CA VAL A 215 34.14 57.08 -7.91
C VAL A 215 33.01 57.01 -6.90
N VAL A 216 31.91 57.64 -7.29
CA VAL A 216 30.57 57.55 -6.69
C VAL A 216 30.30 56.10 -6.29
N ASN A 217 30.30 55.87 -4.98
CA ASN A 217 29.96 54.61 -4.35
C ASN A 217 28.45 54.39 -4.57
N PRO A 218 28.01 53.44 -5.40
CA PRO A 218 26.59 53.15 -5.52
C PRO A 218 26.15 52.49 -4.21
N SER A 219 25.41 53.25 -3.41
CA SER A 219 24.81 52.78 -2.18
C SER A 219 24.08 51.45 -2.42
N PRO A 220 24.31 50.43 -1.58
CA PRO A 220 23.72 49.11 -1.77
C PRO A 220 22.19 49.21 -1.64
N PHE A 221 21.50 48.77 -2.67
CA PHE A 221 20.04 48.64 -2.71
C PHE A 221 19.56 47.93 -1.44
N GLN A 222 18.89 48.66 -0.55
CA GLN A 222 18.23 48.08 0.62
C GLN A 222 17.11 47.17 0.12
N LEU A 223 17.31 45.86 0.25
CA LEU A 223 16.23 44.89 0.12
C LEU A 223 15.14 45.25 1.14
N PRO A 224 13.86 45.30 0.73
CA PRO A 224 12.79 45.65 1.65
C PRO A 224 12.75 44.64 2.80
N THR A 225 12.84 45.16 4.02
CA THR A 225 12.55 44.45 5.26
C THR A 225 11.06 44.12 5.29
N SER A 226 10.67 43.08 4.55
CA SER A 226 9.39 42.42 4.71
C SER A 226 9.54 41.37 5.80
N THR A 227 9.03 41.76 6.97
CA THR A 227 8.81 40.96 8.17
C THR A 227 7.98 39.73 7.79
N GLY A 228 8.65 38.64 7.46
CA GLY A 228 8.04 37.38 7.08
C GLY A 228 9.05 36.28 7.29
N ALA A 229 9.26 35.93 8.57
CA ALA A 229 10.11 34.85 9.01
C ALA A 229 9.64 33.51 8.41
N LEU A 230 10.02 33.23 7.17
CA LEU A 230 10.01 31.88 6.65
C LEU A 230 11.22 31.19 7.26
N ARG A 231 11.00 30.63 8.45
CA ARG A 231 11.85 29.57 9.00
C ARG A 231 12.06 28.56 7.88
N ALA A 232 13.26 28.54 7.33
CA ALA A 232 13.74 27.42 6.57
C ALA A 232 13.79 26.24 7.55
N ASN A 233 12.67 25.51 7.64
CA ASN A 233 12.71 24.16 8.15
C ASN A 233 13.61 23.40 7.19
N THR A 234 14.85 23.20 7.61
CA THR A 234 15.73 22.15 7.11
C THR A 234 14.99 20.84 7.34
N ILE A 235 14.17 20.43 6.37
CA ILE A 235 13.64 19.08 6.31
C ILE A 235 14.84 18.22 5.96
N SER A 236 15.48 17.69 7.00
CA SER A 236 16.46 16.61 6.89
C SER A 236 15.69 15.40 6.35
N LEU A 237 15.85 15.12 5.05
CA LEU A 237 15.36 13.91 4.42
C LEU A 237 16.21 12.72 4.90
N THR A 238 15.92 12.24 6.10
CA THR A 238 16.34 10.94 6.60
C THR A 238 15.09 10.14 6.95
N SER A 239 14.50 9.51 5.93
CA SER A 239 13.72 8.28 6.00
C SER A 239 13.37 7.94 4.54
N GLY A 240 13.92 6.92 3.89
CA GLY A 240 13.92 5.55 4.37
C GLY A 240 12.60 4.88 3.95
N MET A 241 12.36 4.74 2.65
CA MET A 241 11.31 3.84 2.15
C MET A 241 11.91 2.97 1.04
N VAL A 242 12.49 1.86 1.49
CA VAL A 242 12.80 0.70 0.67
C VAL A 242 11.46 0.05 0.36
N ILE A 243 11.05 0.07 -0.91
CA ILE A 243 9.99 -0.80 -1.43
C ILE A 243 10.73 -1.99 -2.04
N GLN A 244 10.42 -3.19 -1.52
CA GLN A 244 10.91 -4.48 -2.02
C GLN A 244 10.61 -4.67 -3.51
#